data_AF-A0A7S2G9G1-F1
#
_entry.id   AF-A0A7S2G9G1-F1
#
_cell.length_a   1.000
_cell.length_b   1.000
_cell.length_c   1.000
_cell.angle_alpha   90.00
_cell.angle_beta   90.00
_cell.angle_gamma   90.00
#
_symmetry.space_group_name_H-M   'P 1'
#
loop_
_entity.id
_entity.type
_entity.pdbx_description
1 polymer ?
#
loop_
_entity_poly.entity_id
_entity_poly.type
_entity_poly.pdbx_seq_one_letter_code
_entity_poly.pdbx_strand_id
1 'polypeptide(L)'
;RTEARTMIDIGCGDLNWLGESVGAGAVEVDAVDITPAACSTPPANISFAVLDIVSAAPRRAYDVVLCRQCLNHMQLADAQTALRNICASGSRWLLATTYPEQEGNEGVERRAGAGTCYRTFNLERPPFDLGEAACRFADEVLHAHAHSSCPSPP
;
A
#
# COMPACT_ATOMS: atom_id res chain seq x y z
N ARG A 1 9.01 -23.84 3.20
CA ARG A 1 7.73 -23.13 2.95
C ARG A 1 7.37 -22.42 4.23
N THR A 2 7.20 -21.10 4.23
CA THR A 2 6.70 -20.37 5.40
C THR A 2 5.31 -19.90 5.08
N GLU A 3 4.32 -20.41 5.79
CA GLU A 3 2.93 -19.95 5.70
C GLU A 3 2.84 -18.60 6.44
N ALA A 4 2.49 -17.54 5.72
CA ALA A 4 2.13 -16.27 6.34
C ALA A 4 0.74 -16.41 6.97
N ARG A 5 0.57 -15.95 8.21
CA ARG A 5 -0.69 -16.03 8.96
C ARG A 5 -1.26 -14.66 9.28
N THR A 6 -0.41 -13.65 9.38
CA THR A 6 -0.78 -12.28 9.73
C THR A 6 -0.29 -11.31 8.68
N MET A 7 -1.16 -10.38 8.28
CA MET A 7 -0.85 -9.31 7.35
C MET A 7 -1.37 -7.98 7.89
N ILE A 8 -0.66 -6.90 7.59
CA ILE A 8 -1.19 -5.55 7.68
C ILE A 8 -1.19 -4.92 6.28
N ASP A 9 -2.32 -4.31 5.89
CA ASP A 9 -2.46 -3.56 4.64
C ASP A 9 -2.50 -2.06 4.94
N ILE A 10 -1.43 -1.34 4.61
CA ILE A 10 -1.23 0.07 4.91
C ILE A 10 -1.56 0.92 3.69
N GLY A 11 -2.50 1.85 3.86
CA GLY A 11 -3.12 2.59 2.76
C GLY A 11 -4.18 1.73 2.05
N CYS A 12 -4.96 0.99 2.83
CA CYS A 12 -5.87 -0.04 2.33
C CYS A 12 -7.08 0.53 1.55
N GLY A 13 -7.37 1.83 1.65
CA GLY A 13 -8.46 2.49 0.93
C GLY A 13 -9.83 1.84 1.17
N ASP A 14 -10.43 1.31 0.11
CA ASP A 14 -11.75 0.68 0.11
C ASP A 14 -11.71 -0.86 0.25
N LEU A 15 -10.52 -1.43 0.46
CA LEU A 15 -10.25 -2.88 0.55
C LEU A 15 -10.45 -3.67 -0.75
N ASN A 16 -10.76 -3.04 -1.89
CA ASN A 16 -11.06 -3.76 -3.15
C ASN A 16 -9.86 -4.57 -3.69
N TRP A 17 -8.64 -4.24 -3.29
CA TRP A 17 -7.43 -4.95 -3.67
C TRP A 17 -7.20 -6.24 -2.91
N LEU A 18 -7.82 -6.40 -1.73
CA LEU A 18 -7.76 -7.63 -0.96
C LEU A 18 -8.64 -8.65 -1.69
N GLY A 19 -8.01 -9.40 -2.60
CA GLY A 19 -8.69 -10.39 -3.43
C GLY A 19 -9.36 -11.50 -2.62
N GLU A 20 -10.18 -12.31 -3.29
CA GLU A 20 -11.00 -13.36 -2.68
C GLU A 20 -10.19 -14.36 -1.83
N SER A 21 -8.93 -14.62 -2.20
CA SER A 21 -8.03 -15.54 -1.49
C SER A 21 -7.63 -15.05 -0.10
N VAL A 22 -7.59 -13.73 0.13
CA VAL A 22 -7.42 -13.16 1.48
C VAL A 22 -8.76 -13.19 2.23
N GLY A 23 -9.87 -12.91 1.54
CA GLY A 23 -11.22 -12.99 2.11
C GLY A 23 -11.67 -14.41 2.53
N ALA A 24 -11.01 -15.46 2.04
CA ALA A 24 -11.29 -16.85 2.40
C ALA A 24 -10.77 -17.27 3.79
N GLY A 25 -10.19 -16.34 4.57
CA GLY A 25 -9.86 -16.56 5.99
C GLY A 25 -8.57 -17.31 6.27
N ALA A 26 -7.70 -17.51 5.29
CA ALA A 26 -6.40 -18.16 5.49
C ALA A 26 -5.37 -17.25 6.19
N VAL A 27 -5.61 -15.94 6.22
CA VAL A 27 -4.73 -14.91 6.78
C VAL A 27 -5.58 -13.91 7.58
N GLU A 28 -5.13 -13.58 8.79
CA GLU A 28 -5.69 -12.48 9.57
C GLU A 28 -5.12 -11.15 9.06
N VAL A 29 -5.99 -10.19 8.73
CA VAL A 29 -5.58 -8.92 8.14
C VAL A 29 -5.99 -7.76 9.03
N ASP A 30 -5.02 -6.92 9.39
CA ASP A 30 -5.30 -5.59 9.87
C ASP A 30 -5.22 -4.63 8.67
N ALA A 31 -6.32 -4.01 8.29
CA ALA A 31 -6.37 -3.02 7.22
C ALA A 31 -6.36 -1.62 7.83
N VAL A 32 -5.42 -0.78 7.41
CA VAL A 32 -5.26 0.56 7.97
C VAL A 32 -5.14 1.63 6.90
N ASP A 33 -5.76 2.77 7.16
CA ASP A 33 -5.72 3.94 6.29
C ASP A 33 -5.79 5.21 7.14
N ILE A 34 -5.31 6.34 6.61
CA ILE A 34 -5.43 7.65 7.28
C ILE A 34 -6.88 8.13 7.28
N THR A 35 -7.67 7.70 6.30
CA THR A 35 -9.10 7.96 6.20
C THR A 35 -9.89 6.76 6.72
N PRO A 36 -11.10 6.95 7.26
CA PRO A 36 -12.00 5.83 7.51
C PRO A 36 -12.31 5.09 6.20
N ALA A 37 -12.25 3.76 6.21
CA ALA A 37 -12.53 2.95 5.03
C ALA A 37 -13.92 3.23 4.46
N ALA A 38 -14.02 3.25 3.13
CA ALA A 38 -15.30 3.35 2.42
C ALA A 38 -16.16 2.08 2.56
N CYS A 39 -15.55 0.95 2.92
CA CYS A 39 -16.25 -0.31 3.16
C CYS A 39 -16.80 -0.34 4.60
N SER A 40 -18.12 -0.19 4.73
CA SER A 40 -18.80 -0.16 6.04
C SER A 40 -18.79 -1.50 6.78
N THR A 41 -18.48 -2.61 6.09
CA THR A 41 -18.50 -3.96 6.65
C THR A 41 -17.39 -4.83 6.04
N PRO A 42 -16.18 -4.85 6.63
CA PRO A 42 -15.12 -5.74 6.16
C PRO A 42 -15.47 -7.22 6.40
N PRO A 43 -14.88 -8.16 5.64
CA PRO A 43 -14.95 -9.59 5.92
C PRO A 43 -14.49 -9.95 7.34
N ALA A 44 -14.93 -11.11 7.85
CA ALA A 44 -14.70 -11.50 9.25
C ALA A 44 -13.22 -11.63 9.67
N ASN A 45 -12.32 -11.92 8.74
CA ASN A 45 -10.88 -12.03 9.00
C ASN A 45 -10.11 -10.72 8.79
N ILE A 46 -10.82 -9.62 8.49
CA ILE A 46 -10.25 -8.30 8.23
C ILE A 46 -10.73 -7.32 9.30
N SER A 47 -9.79 -6.80 10.08
CA SER A 47 -10.03 -5.75 11.05
C SER A 47 -9.58 -4.41 10.48
N PHE A 48 -10.48 -3.43 10.42
CA PHE A 48 -10.13 -2.08 9.95
C PHE A 48 -9.80 -1.14 11.12
N ALA A 49 -8.78 -0.30 10.96
CA ALA A 49 -8.47 0.79 11.88
C ALA A 49 -7.91 2.02 11.17
N VAL A 50 -8.18 3.21 11.71
CA VAL A 50 -7.52 4.43 11.23
C VAL A 50 -6.08 4.48 11.77
N LEU A 51 -5.11 4.62 10.87
CA LEU A 51 -3.70 4.82 11.21
C LEU A 51 -3.07 5.81 10.23
N ASP A 52 -2.54 6.91 10.77
CA ASP A 52 -1.52 7.68 10.07
C ASP A 52 -0.15 7.02 10.29
N ILE A 53 0.34 6.31 9.27
CA ILE A 53 1.62 5.60 9.30
C ILE A 53 2.82 6.55 9.42
N VAL A 54 2.68 7.83 9.10
CA VAL A 54 3.73 8.83 9.32
C VAL A 54 3.84 9.15 10.81
N SER A 55 2.71 9.20 11.50
CA SER A 55 2.63 9.56 12.93
C SER A 55 2.89 8.39 13.88
N ALA A 56 2.66 7.13 13.48
CA ALA A 56 2.85 5.98 14.36
C ALA A 56 3.17 4.68 13.61
N ALA A 57 3.94 3.80 14.26
CA ALA A 57 4.21 2.45 13.78
C ALA A 57 3.03 1.48 14.03
N PRO A 58 2.93 0.39 13.25
CA PRO A 58 2.00 -0.71 13.53
C PRO A 58 2.15 -1.23 14.96
N ARG A 59 1.04 -1.62 15.59
CA ARG A 59 0.98 -1.98 17.02
C ARG A 59 1.65 -3.31 17.37
N ARG A 60 1.90 -4.16 16.36
CA ARG A 60 2.55 -5.47 16.48
C ARG A 60 3.37 -5.76 15.22
N ALA A 61 4.19 -6.80 15.27
CA ALA A 61 4.84 -7.36 14.10
C ALA A 61 3.86 -8.23 13.31
N TYR A 62 4.02 -8.25 11.98
CA TYR A 62 3.25 -9.08 11.05
C TYR A 62 4.19 -9.94 10.20
N ASP A 63 3.68 -11.03 9.65
CA ASP A 63 4.43 -11.83 8.68
C ASP A 63 4.65 -11.03 7.39
N VAL A 64 3.64 -10.26 6.98
CA VAL A 64 3.65 -9.44 5.76
C VAL A 64 3.07 -8.06 6.04
N VAL A 65 3.79 -7.02 5.61
CA VAL A 65 3.26 -5.67 5.45
C VAL A 65 3.01 -5.45 3.96
N LEU A 66 1.76 -5.22 3.59
CA LEU A 66 1.39 -4.71 2.28
C LEU A 66 1.33 -3.18 2.37
N CYS A 67 2.06 -2.50 1.49
CA CYS A 67 2.07 -1.03 1.38
C CYS A 67 2.06 -0.67 -0.11
N ARG A 68 1.01 -1.11 -0.80
CA ARG A 68 0.86 -0.94 -2.24
C ARG A 68 0.24 0.43 -2.55
N GLN A 69 0.86 1.17 -3.48
CA GLN A 69 0.39 2.48 -3.95
C GLN A 69 0.12 3.49 -2.82
N CYS A 70 0.72 3.33 -1.63
CA CYS A 70 0.50 4.21 -0.48
C CYS A 70 1.58 5.30 -0.35
N LEU A 71 2.86 4.89 -0.31
CA LEU A 71 4.00 5.82 -0.16
C LEU A 71 4.02 6.88 -1.26
N ASN A 72 3.57 6.52 -2.45
CA ASN A 72 3.56 7.36 -3.64
C ASN A 72 2.62 8.58 -3.54
N HIS A 73 1.71 8.61 -2.56
CA HIS A 73 0.87 9.77 -2.25
C HIS A 73 1.52 10.74 -1.25
N MET A 74 2.64 10.35 -0.65
CA MET A 74 3.32 11.13 0.38
C MET A 74 4.45 11.99 -0.21
N GLN A 75 4.81 13.07 0.49
CA GLN A 75 6.08 13.74 0.24
C GLN A 75 7.24 12.81 0.58
N LEU A 76 8.43 13.04 0.01
CA LEU A 76 9.60 12.18 0.25
C LEU A 76 9.89 12.00 1.75
N ALA A 77 9.88 13.08 2.52
CA ALA A 77 10.16 13.06 3.96
C ALA A 77 9.14 12.21 4.75
N ASP A 78 7.87 12.27 4.36
CA ASP A 78 6.79 11.50 4.96
C ASP A 78 6.89 10.02 4.57
N ALA A 79 7.17 9.72 3.29
CA ALA A 79 7.39 8.36 2.82
C ALA A 79 8.57 7.69 3.55
N GLN A 80 9.67 8.43 3.78
CA GLN A 80 10.79 7.93 4.58
C GLN A 80 10.37 7.66 6.02
N THR A 81 9.56 8.52 6.62
CA THR A 81 9.08 8.36 7.99
C THR A 81 8.15 7.17 8.12
N ALA A 82 7.20 7.02 7.19
CA ALA A 82 6.32 5.87 7.08
C ALA A 82 7.13 4.57 6.96
N LEU A 83 8.14 4.54 6.07
CA LEU A 83 8.98 3.36 5.92
C LEU A 83 9.78 3.02 7.19
N ARG A 84 10.31 4.02 7.90
CA ARG A 84 10.96 3.80 9.20
C ARG A 84 9.98 3.21 10.22
N ASN A 85 8.74 3.70 10.27
CA ASN A 85 7.70 3.18 11.16
C ASN A 85 7.30 1.75 10.80
N ILE A 86 7.21 1.43 9.49
CA ILE A 86 7.01 0.06 9.00
C ILE A 86 8.15 -0.85 9.48
N CYS A 87 9.42 -0.46 9.28
CA CYS A 87 10.57 -1.24 9.74
C CYS A 87 10.59 -1.40 11.27
N ALA A 88 10.25 -0.35 12.02
CA ALA A 88 10.21 -0.35 13.48
C ALA A 88 9.16 -1.31 14.06
N SER A 89 8.16 -1.74 13.28
CA SER A 89 7.17 -2.75 13.72
C SER A 89 7.79 -4.12 13.99
N GLY A 90 8.99 -4.41 13.46
CA GLY A 90 9.61 -5.73 13.53
C GLY A 90 8.96 -6.76 12.61
N SER A 91 8.15 -6.32 11.64
CA SER A 91 7.52 -7.19 10.65
C SER A 91 8.55 -7.85 9.71
N ARG A 92 8.19 -9.02 9.18
CA ARG A 92 9.15 -9.88 8.48
C ARG A 92 9.35 -9.53 7.01
N TRP A 93 8.27 -9.26 6.27
CA TRP A 93 8.33 -8.96 4.85
C TRP A 93 7.57 -7.66 4.54
N LEU A 94 8.11 -6.86 3.61
CA LEU A 94 7.44 -5.71 3.04
C LEU A 94 7.16 -5.97 1.57
N LEU A 95 5.90 -5.88 1.17
CA LEU A 95 5.44 -5.82 -0.21
C LEU A 95 4.98 -4.40 -0.50
N ALA A 96 5.77 -3.64 -1.25
CA ALA A 96 5.51 -2.23 -1.54
C ALA A 96 5.68 -1.91 -3.03
N THR A 97 5.06 -0.82 -3.45
CA THR A 97 5.27 -0.28 -4.81
C THR A 97 6.63 0.41 -4.88
N THR A 98 7.40 0.06 -5.91
CA THR A 98 8.70 0.70 -6.22
C THR A 98 8.82 0.93 -7.73
N TYR A 99 9.62 1.91 -8.12
CA TYR A 99 9.90 2.31 -9.50
C TYR A 99 11.41 2.17 -9.77
N PRO A 100 11.90 0.95 -10.09
CA PRO A 100 13.33 0.67 -10.20
C PRO A 100 14.04 1.45 -11.31
N GLU A 101 13.29 1.95 -12.29
CA GLU A 101 13.82 2.75 -13.40
C GLU A 101 14.14 4.19 -13.01
N GLN A 102 13.71 4.67 -11.83
CA GLN A 102 14.10 5.99 -11.34
C GLN A 102 15.54 5.96 -10.83
N GLU A 103 16.39 6.86 -11.35
CA GLU A 103 17.79 6.99 -10.92
C GLU A 103 17.93 7.61 -9.52
N GLY A 104 16.91 8.34 -9.06
CA GLY A 104 16.89 8.98 -7.75
C GLY A 104 15.48 9.34 -7.30
N ASN A 105 15.35 9.75 -6.04
CA ASN A 105 14.08 10.04 -5.38
C ASN A 105 13.78 11.54 -5.22
N GLU A 106 14.43 12.40 -6.01
CA GLU A 106 14.33 13.87 -5.92
C GLU A 106 12.95 14.44 -6.32
N GLY A 107 11.97 13.57 -6.59
CA GLY A 107 10.56 13.93 -6.49
C GLY A 107 9.97 14.53 -7.76
N VAL A 108 9.84 13.73 -8.81
CA VAL A 108 8.93 14.08 -9.91
C VAL A 108 7.50 13.90 -9.40
N GLU A 109 6.91 15.00 -8.94
CA GLU A 109 5.49 15.07 -8.63
C GLU A 109 4.69 15.04 -9.94
N ARG A 110 3.85 14.02 -10.10
CA ARG A 110 2.84 13.96 -11.13
C ARG A 110 1.51 14.33 -10.50
N ARG A 111 0.79 15.28 -11.11
CA ARG A 111 -0.62 15.50 -10.77
C ARG A 111 -1.40 14.28 -11.23
N ALA A 112 -1.90 13.52 -10.27
CA ALA A 112 -3.01 12.63 -10.51
C ALA A 112 -4.29 13.49 -10.53
N GLY A 113 -5.32 13.07 -11.25
CA GLY A 113 -6.56 13.84 -11.36
C GLY A 113 -7.16 14.24 -10.00
N ALA A 114 -8.14 15.15 -10.02
CA ALA A 114 -8.87 15.59 -8.82
C ALA A 114 -8.01 16.23 -7.71
N GLY A 115 -6.87 16.84 -8.06
CA GLY A 115 -6.02 17.56 -7.10
C GLY A 115 -5.13 16.66 -6.24
N THR A 116 -4.97 15.39 -6.63
CA THR A 116 -4.06 14.47 -5.96
C THR A 116 -2.67 14.51 -6.59
N CYS A 117 -1.64 14.26 -5.78
CA CYS A 117 -0.28 14.17 -6.26
C CYS A 117 0.22 12.74 -6.12
N TYR A 118 1.02 12.32 -7.09
CA TYR A 118 1.61 11.00 -7.16
C TYR A 118 3.10 11.14 -7.43
N ARG A 119 3.93 10.39 -6.71
CA ARG A 119 5.39 10.39 -6.85
C ARG A 119 5.88 8.99 -7.13
N THR A 120 6.87 8.86 -7.99
CA THR A 120 7.55 7.60 -8.24
C THR A 120 8.78 7.50 -7.35
N PHE A 121 8.82 6.49 -6.48
CA PHE A 121 9.95 6.24 -5.60
C PHE A 121 10.66 4.95 -5.97
N ASN A 122 12.00 5.00 -6.06
CA ASN A 122 12.85 3.83 -6.09
C ASN A 122 13.30 3.50 -4.67
N LEU A 123 12.69 2.47 -4.08
CA LEU A 123 12.97 2.07 -2.70
C LEU A 123 14.37 1.43 -2.52
N GLU A 124 15.03 1.04 -3.61
CA GLU A 124 16.38 0.45 -3.59
C GLU A 124 17.49 1.51 -3.55
N ARG A 125 17.14 2.79 -3.73
CA ARG A 125 18.07 3.92 -3.82
C ARG A 125 17.95 4.85 -2.62
N PRO A 126 18.94 5.74 -2.41
CA PRO A 126 18.81 6.78 -1.41
C PRO A 126 17.55 7.61 -1.65
N PRO A 127 16.83 8.01 -0.59
CA PRO A 127 17.21 7.83 0.81
C PRO A 127 16.47 6.67 1.52
N PHE A 128 15.92 5.71 0.77
CA PHE A 128 15.23 4.55 1.34
C PHE A 128 16.17 3.37 1.56
N ASP A 129 17.11 3.16 0.63
CA ASP A 129 18.23 2.22 0.73
C ASP A 129 17.86 0.79 1.21
N LEU A 130 16.70 0.27 0.75
CA LEU A 130 16.26 -1.08 1.12
C LEU A 130 17.08 -2.22 0.47
N GLY A 131 17.96 -1.87 -0.47
CA GLY A 131 18.66 -2.84 -1.32
C GLY A 131 17.77 -3.41 -2.42
N GLU A 132 18.29 -4.38 -3.16
CA GLU A 132 17.57 -5.04 -4.26
C GLU A 132 16.36 -5.82 -3.73
N ALA A 133 15.21 -5.65 -4.38
CA ALA A 133 13.99 -6.37 -4.04
C ALA A 133 14.18 -7.89 -4.21
N ALA A 134 13.81 -8.66 -3.18
CA ALA A 134 13.89 -10.13 -3.22
C ALA A 134 13.03 -10.75 -4.35
N CYS A 135 11.95 -10.07 -4.74
CA CYS A 135 11.12 -10.41 -5.89
C CYS A 135 10.40 -9.16 -6.41
N ARG A 136 10.01 -9.17 -7.69
CA ARG A 136 9.23 -8.10 -8.32
C ARG A 136 8.06 -8.69 -9.10
N PHE A 137 6.91 -8.05 -8.99
CA PHE A 137 5.70 -8.39 -9.73
C PHE A 137 5.29 -7.16 -10.54
N ALA A 138 4.91 -7.35 -11.80
CA ALA A 138 4.32 -6.26 -12.57
C ALA A 138 2.96 -5.91 -11.95
N ASP A 139 2.77 -4.64 -11.62
CA ASP A 139 1.47 -4.13 -11.18
C ASP A 139 0.60 -3.93 -12.42
N GLU A 140 -0.03 -5.01 -12.91
CA GLU A 140 -0.93 -4.97 -14.06
C GLU A 140 -2.27 -4.34 -13.64
N VAL A 141 -2.33 -3.01 -13.63
CA VAL A 141 -3.59 -2.28 -13.72
C VAL A 141 -3.61 -1.51 -15.02
N LEU A 142 -4.48 -1.98 -15.91
CA LEU A 142 -4.91 -1.33 -17.15
C LEU A 142 -5.08 0.19 -16.94
N HIS A 143 -4.43 0.98 -17.78
CA HIS A 143 -4.93 2.29 -18.16
C HIS A 143 -6.36 2.13 -18.70
N ALA A 144 -7.37 2.50 -17.90
CA ALA A 144 -8.71 2.82 -18.40
C ALA A 144 -9.50 3.68 -17.39
N HIS A 145 -9.04 4.89 -17.09
CA HIS A 145 -10.00 5.98 -16.93
C HIS A 145 -10.43 6.43 -18.34
N ALA A 146 -11.25 5.61 -18.99
CA ALA A 146 -11.95 5.95 -20.22
C ALA A 146 -13.39 5.42 -20.11
N HIS A 147 -14.32 6.37 -19.97
CA HIS A 147 -15.74 6.30 -20.29
C HIS A 147 -16.48 4.98 -20.01
N SER A 148 -17.13 4.88 -18.85
CA SER A 148 -18.34 4.08 -18.70
C SER A 148 -19.56 5.00 -18.77
N SER A 149 -20.04 5.23 -19.99
CA SER A 149 -21.39 5.69 -20.26
C SER A 149 -22.36 4.69 -19.63
N CYS A 150 -23.20 5.15 -18.73
CA CYS A 150 -24.31 4.37 -18.19
C CYS A 150 -25.31 4.08 -19.34
N PRO A 151 -25.73 2.83 -19.61
CA PRO A 151 -26.84 2.60 -20.51
C PRO A 151 -28.15 2.99 -19.82
N SER A 152 -28.96 3.83 -20.49
CA SER A 152 -30.34 4.09 -20.05
C SER A 152 -31.17 2.81 -20.20
N PRO A 153 -32.07 2.48 -19.24
CA PRO A 153 -33.00 1.37 -19.40
C PRO A 153 -34.08 1.71 -20.45
N PRO A 154 -34.82 0.70 -20.96
CA PRO A 154 -35.74 0.85 -22.09
C PRO A 154 -36.87 1.85 -21.83
#